data_AF-A0A0C2MU27-F1
#
_entry.id   AF-A0A0C2MU27-F1
#
_cell.length_a   1.000
_cell.length_b   1.000
_cell.length_c   1.000
_cell.angle_alpha   90.00
_cell.angle_beta   90.00
_cell.angle_gamma   90.00
#
_symmetry.space_group_name_H-M   'P 1'
#
loop_
_entity.id
_entity.type
_entity.pdbx_description
1 polymer ?
#
loop_
_entity_poly.entity_id
_entity_poly.type
_entity_poly.pdbx_seq_one_letter_code
_entity_poly.pdbx_strand_id
1 'polypeptide(L)'
;MQKTVLPFNGGEKFTPWYNRFCYFADLLQVKAEERKAAFLACVGTSIFGLLSDVGLRDASLEEIATFLSETYDDRIVGKHAQSDFLNRRQFESESIRQYAISLKKLYETGYTVKAEQFIISQFINGLLDSAIQRETFGHASGPQKRHFWTTGASKSRIKHAWLLDRPKRKKGCP
;
A
#
# COMPACT_ATOMS: atom_id res chain seq x y z
N MET A 1 9.42 5.41 34.69
CA MET A 1 9.11 5.93 33.34
C MET A 1 9.10 4.76 32.36
N GLN A 2 7.94 4.37 31.83
CA GLN A 2 7.87 3.40 30.73
C GLN A 2 8.50 4.04 29.49
N LYS A 3 9.67 3.55 29.08
CA LYS A 3 10.32 3.94 27.83
C LYS A 3 9.71 3.10 26.71
N THR A 4 8.56 3.51 26.20
CA THR A 4 7.90 2.82 25.08
C THR A 4 8.30 3.46 23.75
N VAL A 5 8.54 2.62 22.75
CA VAL A 5 8.67 3.05 21.35
C VAL A 5 7.30 3.55 20.90
N LEU A 6 7.21 4.81 20.47
CA LEU A 6 5.98 5.33 19.88
C LEU A 6 5.64 4.54 18.61
N PRO A 7 4.37 4.13 18.40
CA PRO A 7 4.02 3.34 17.24
C PRO A 7 4.31 4.05 15.92
N PHE A 8 4.87 3.34 14.95
CA PHE A 8 5.11 3.91 13.62
C PHE A 8 3.78 4.23 12.93
N ASN A 9 3.55 5.50 12.61
CA ASN A 9 2.29 5.94 11.97
C ASN A 9 2.50 6.55 10.58
N GLY A 10 3.74 6.56 10.07
CA GLY A 10 4.10 7.16 8.78
C GLY A 10 4.36 8.67 8.80
N GLY A 11 4.33 9.34 9.96
CA GLY A 11 4.59 10.78 10.10
C GLY A 11 6.08 11.16 10.14
N GLU A 12 6.95 10.19 10.48
CA GLU A 12 8.41 10.32 10.44
C GLU A 12 9.03 9.35 9.41
N LYS A 13 10.32 9.54 9.11
CA LYS A 13 11.06 8.62 8.25
C LYS A 13 11.13 7.23 8.89
N PHE A 14 10.96 6.19 8.09
CA PHE A 14 10.90 4.83 8.59
C PHE A 14 12.24 4.33 9.11
N THR A 15 13.34 4.47 8.38
CA THR A 15 14.67 3.95 8.77
C THR A 15 15.13 4.48 10.14
N PRO A 16 15.07 5.79 10.43
CA PRO A 16 15.38 6.29 11.77
C PRO A 16 14.49 5.71 12.86
N TRP A 17 13.20 5.53 12.59
CA TRP A 17 12.26 4.92 13.53
C TRP A 17 12.58 3.42 13.74
N TYR A 18 12.87 2.70 12.66
CA TYR A 18 13.18 1.27 12.68
C TYR A 18 14.48 0.99 13.43
N ASN A 19 15.52 1.82 13.24
CA ASN A 19 16.77 1.73 14.01
C ASN A 19 16.52 1.91 15.52
N ARG A 20 15.61 2.81 15.89
CA ARG A 20 15.19 2.99 17.30
C ARG A 20 14.47 1.74 17.81
N PHE A 21 13.55 1.18 17.01
CA PHE A 21 12.89 -0.09 17.34
C PHE A 21 13.91 -1.21 17.58
N CYS A 22 14.87 -1.42 16.67
CA CYS A 22 15.91 -2.43 16.80
C CYS A 22 16.73 -2.25 18.08
N TYR A 23 17.15 -1.01 18.38
CA TYR A 23 17.86 -0.69 19.62
C TYR A 23 17.05 -1.08 20.88
N PHE A 24 15.75 -0.79 20.90
CA PHE A 24 14.90 -1.19 22.03
C PHE A 24 14.64 -2.69 22.08
N ALA A 25 14.48 -3.36 20.93
CA ALA A 25 14.33 -4.80 20.87
C ALA A 25 15.58 -5.51 21.41
N ASP A 26 16.78 -5.01 21.09
CA ASP A 26 18.05 -5.48 21.63
C ASP A 26 18.15 -5.25 23.14
N LEU A 27 17.79 -4.05 23.61
CA LEU A 27 17.79 -3.70 25.03
C LEU A 27 16.83 -4.59 25.85
N LEU A 28 15.69 -4.94 25.26
CA LEU A 28 14.68 -5.82 25.85
C LEU A 28 14.95 -7.31 25.61
N GLN A 29 16.05 -7.65 24.94
CA GLN A 29 16.43 -9.02 24.61
C GLN A 29 15.34 -9.80 23.86
N VAL A 30 14.62 -9.12 22.96
CA VAL A 30 13.62 -9.76 22.10
C VAL A 30 14.32 -10.77 21.19
N LYS A 31 13.89 -12.03 21.27
CA LYS A 31 14.46 -13.12 20.49
C LYS A 31 14.22 -12.89 19.00
N ALA A 32 15.13 -13.38 18.15
CA ALA A 32 15.07 -13.17 16.71
C ALA A 32 13.71 -13.62 16.11
N GLU A 33 13.21 -14.78 16.56
CA GLU A 33 11.93 -15.35 16.17
C GLU A 33 10.70 -14.52 16.60
N GLU A 34 10.83 -13.71 17.65
CA GLU A 34 9.77 -12.85 18.19
C GLU A 34 9.81 -11.43 17.63
N ARG A 35 10.92 -11.03 16.98
CA ARG A 35 11.13 -9.66 16.49
C ARG A 35 10.05 -9.18 15.54
N LYS A 36 9.58 -10.05 14.63
CA LYS A 36 8.49 -9.70 13.72
C LYS A 36 7.20 -9.39 14.49
N ALA A 37 6.86 -10.21 15.49
CA ALA A 37 5.65 -10.00 16.29
C ALA A 37 5.76 -8.71 17.12
N ALA A 38 6.92 -8.46 17.74
CA ALA A 38 7.21 -7.23 18.46
C ALA A 38 7.12 -6.00 17.54
N PHE A 39 7.69 -6.08 16.34
CA PHE A 39 7.59 -5.03 15.33
C PHE A 39 6.13 -4.74 14.97
N LEU A 40 5.32 -5.77 14.70
CA LEU A 40 3.91 -5.64 14.36
C LEU A 40 3.06 -5.05 15.49
N ALA A 41 3.46 -5.24 16.76
CA ALA A 41 2.83 -4.60 17.91
C ALA A 41 3.19 -3.11 18.03
N CYS A 42 4.33 -2.70 17.45
CA CYS A 42 4.83 -1.34 17.45
C CYS A 42 4.50 -0.55 16.17
N VAL A 43 3.79 -1.13 15.19
CA VAL A 43 3.25 -0.35 14.07
C VAL A 43 1.85 0.17 14.41
N GLY A 44 1.57 1.41 14.02
CA GLY A 44 0.27 2.02 14.18
C GLY A 44 -0.79 1.34 13.31
N THR A 45 -2.06 1.50 13.69
CA THR A 45 -3.20 0.83 13.04
C THR A 45 -3.28 1.08 11.53
N SER A 46 -2.96 2.30 11.08
CA SER A 46 -2.94 2.65 9.65
C SER A 46 -1.88 1.87 8.87
N ILE A 47 -0.67 1.76 9.42
CA ILE A 47 0.43 1.00 8.83
C ILE A 47 0.12 -0.49 8.85
N PHE A 48 -0.44 -0.98 9.95
CA PHE A 48 -0.85 -2.37 10.04
C PHE A 48 -1.93 -2.74 9.01
N GLY A 49 -2.91 -1.86 8.82
CA GLY A 49 -3.92 -1.98 7.75
C GLY A 49 -3.27 -2.02 6.37
N LEU A 50 -2.33 -1.12 6.10
CA LEU A 50 -1.56 -1.10 4.86
C LEU A 50 -0.81 -2.43 4.61
N LEU A 51 -0.11 -2.96 5.61
CA LEU A 51 0.61 -4.24 5.50
C LEU A 51 -0.33 -5.42 5.23
N SER A 52 -1.47 -5.44 5.93
CA SER A 52 -2.51 -6.45 5.71
C SER A 52 -3.12 -6.32 4.33
N ASP A 53 -3.29 -5.09 3.85
CA ASP A 53 -3.69 -4.82 2.49
C ASP A 53 -2.63 -5.46 1.59
N VAL A 54 -1.40 -4.97 1.53
CA VAL A 54 -0.39 -5.44 0.55
C VAL A 54 0.04 -6.91 0.64
N GLY A 55 -0.52 -7.70 1.56
CA GLY A 55 -0.19 -9.12 1.70
C GLY A 55 1.15 -9.35 2.41
N LEU A 56 1.72 -8.30 3.01
CA LEU A 56 3.01 -8.38 3.71
C LEU A 56 2.87 -8.81 5.19
N ARG A 57 1.67 -9.22 5.62
CA ARG A 57 1.46 -9.70 7.00
C ARG A 57 2.26 -10.97 7.29
N ASP A 58 2.37 -11.83 6.28
CA ASP A 58 3.06 -13.13 6.39
C ASP A 58 4.52 -13.06 5.90
N ALA A 59 4.92 -11.95 5.26
CA ALA A 59 6.27 -11.66 4.79
C ALA A 59 7.32 -11.62 5.92
N SER A 60 8.60 -11.74 5.58
CA SER A 60 9.69 -11.60 6.55
C SER A 60 9.76 -10.19 7.13
N LEU A 61 10.44 -10.03 8.28
CA LEU A 61 10.65 -8.71 8.85
C LEU A 61 11.49 -7.83 7.90
N GLU A 62 12.49 -8.40 7.22
CA GLU A 62 13.27 -7.68 6.22
C GLU A 62 12.41 -7.18 5.07
N GLU A 63 11.53 -8.02 4.50
CA GLU A 63 10.64 -7.62 3.40
C GLU A 63 9.70 -6.48 3.82
N ILE A 64 9.14 -6.55 5.04
CA ILE A 64 8.31 -5.49 5.60
C ILE A 64 9.12 -4.20 5.78
N ALA A 65 10.33 -4.31 6.32
CA ALA A 65 11.20 -3.16 6.56
C ALA A 65 11.61 -2.49 5.25
N THR A 66 11.99 -3.25 4.23
CA THR A 66 12.33 -2.74 2.89
C THR A 66 11.14 -2.00 2.27
N PHE A 67 9.96 -2.61 2.28
CA PHE A 67 8.75 -1.95 1.77
C PHE A 67 8.51 -0.62 2.49
N LEU A 68 8.62 -0.58 3.82
CA LEU A 68 8.37 0.63 4.59
C LEU A 68 9.46 1.69 4.42
N SER A 69 10.73 1.31 4.26
CA SER A 69 11.82 2.27 3.98
C SER A 69 11.61 2.95 2.63
N GLU A 70 11.36 2.16 1.58
CA GLU A 70 11.06 2.68 0.24
C GLU A 70 9.83 3.60 0.24
N THR A 71 8.88 3.29 1.10
CA THR A 71 7.60 3.97 1.16
C THR A 71 7.64 5.27 1.99
N TYR A 72 8.52 5.39 2.99
CA TYR A 72 8.45 6.46 4.00
C TYR A 72 9.77 7.20 4.28
N ASP A 73 10.93 6.75 3.77
CA ASP A 73 12.19 7.47 3.99
C ASP A 73 12.38 8.68 3.09
N ASP A 74 11.82 8.59 1.89
CA ASP A 74 11.76 9.70 0.96
C ASP A 74 10.53 10.55 1.26
N ARG A 75 10.78 11.66 1.96
CA ARG A 75 9.78 12.73 2.07
C ARG A 75 9.62 13.33 0.69
N ILE A 76 8.56 12.93 0.02
CA ILE A 76 8.15 13.56 -1.21
C ILE A 76 7.67 14.98 -0.83
N VAL A 77 8.49 16.00 -1.09
CA VAL A 77 8.11 17.40 -0.87
C VAL A 77 6.93 17.69 -1.82
N GLY A 78 5.88 18.37 -1.37
CA GLY A 78 4.63 18.51 -2.14
C GLY A 78 4.77 18.95 -3.61
N LYS A 79 5.77 19.76 -3.96
CA LYS A 79 6.07 20.12 -5.36
C LYS A 79 6.73 18.98 -6.16
N HIS A 80 7.61 18.20 -5.53
CA HIS A 80 8.16 16.97 -6.11
C HIS A 80 7.06 15.91 -6.23
N ALA A 81 6.12 15.83 -5.28
CA ALA A 81 5.02 14.86 -5.32
C ALA A 81 4.11 14.99 -6.54
N GLN A 82 3.83 16.22 -6.99
CA GLN A 82 3.06 16.43 -8.21
C GLN A 82 3.83 15.97 -9.45
N SER A 83 5.11 16.34 -9.55
CA SER A 83 5.99 15.91 -10.65
C SER A 83 6.13 14.38 -10.68
N ASP A 84 6.42 13.78 -9.53
CA ASP A 84 6.61 12.36 -9.38
C ASP A 84 5.30 11.62 -9.68
N PHE A 85 4.14 12.13 -9.22
CA PHE A 85 2.83 11.57 -9.56
C PHE A 85 2.60 11.50 -11.08
N LEU A 86 2.85 12.60 -11.80
CA LEU A 86 2.64 12.69 -13.25
C LEU A 86 3.59 11.77 -14.03
N ASN A 87 4.80 11.57 -13.52
CA ASN A 87 5.83 10.77 -14.17
C ASN A 87 5.86 9.32 -13.70
N ARG A 88 5.12 8.95 -12.65
CA ARG A 88 5.18 7.61 -12.07
C ARG A 88 4.66 6.56 -13.06
N ARG A 89 5.51 5.57 -13.33
CA ARG A 89 5.20 4.35 -14.09
C ARG A 89 5.49 3.15 -13.20
N GLN A 90 4.70 2.09 -13.32
CA GLN A 90 4.92 0.82 -12.64
C GLN A 90 6.29 0.26 -13.05
N PHE A 91 7.10 -0.11 -12.06
CA PHE A 91 8.38 -0.78 -12.31
C PHE A 91 8.18 -2.28 -12.57
N GLU A 92 9.09 -2.92 -13.31
CA GLU A 92 9.02 -4.36 -13.62
C GLU A 92 9.01 -5.23 -12.36
N SER A 93 9.73 -4.82 -11.33
CA SER A 93 9.80 -5.50 -10.03
C SER A 93 8.62 -5.20 -9.10
N GLU A 94 7.74 -4.26 -9.48
CA GLU A 94 6.68 -3.76 -8.61
C GLU A 94 5.33 -4.38 -8.96
N SER A 95 4.63 -4.92 -7.94
CA SER A 95 3.26 -5.37 -8.12
C SER A 95 2.31 -4.21 -8.42
N ILE A 96 1.22 -4.47 -9.13
CA ILE A 96 0.17 -3.47 -9.43
C ILE A 96 -0.33 -2.79 -8.15
N ARG A 97 -0.37 -3.53 -7.05
CA ARG A 97 -0.83 -3.04 -5.76
C ARG A 97 0.16 -2.08 -5.11
N GLN A 98 1.44 -2.42 -5.11
CA GLN A 98 2.50 -1.52 -4.63
C GLN A 98 2.49 -0.22 -5.44
N TYR A 99 2.34 -0.34 -6.77
CA TYR A 99 2.22 0.81 -7.67
C TYR A 99 1.02 1.70 -7.32
N ALA A 100 -0.17 1.13 -7.11
CA ALA A 100 -1.37 1.87 -6.73
C ALA A 100 -1.19 2.68 -5.43
N ILE A 101 -0.53 2.07 -4.44
CA ILE A 101 -0.29 2.69 -3.13
C ILE A 101 0.71 3.83 -3.25
N SER A 102 1.83 3.58 -3.93
CA SER A 102 2.85 4.60 -4.21
C SER A 102 2.24 5.81 -4.92
N LEU A 103 1.43 5.55 -5.96
CA LEU A 103 0.75 6.59 -6.72
C LEU A 103 -0.28 7.36 -5.87
N LYS A 104 -1.03 6.65 -5.03
CA LYS A 104 -1.99 7.28 -4.11
C LYS A 104 -1.30 8.19 -3.10
N LYS A 105 -0.14 7.81 -2.57
CA LYS A 105 0.63 8.66 -1.65
C LYS A 105 1.16 9.92 -2.31
N LEU A 106 1.70 9.77 -3.52
CA LEU A 106 2.13 10.88 -4.36
C LEU A 106 0.97 11.87 -4.58
N TYR A 107 -0.21 11.33 -4.93
CA TYR A 107 -1.42 12.12 -5.07
C TYR A 107 -1.85 12.80 -3.76
N GLU A 108 -1.80 12.06 -2.66
CA GLU A 108 -2.23 12.55 -1.35
C GLU A 108 -1.35 13.68 -0.83
N THR A 109 -0.06 13.61 -1.14
CA THR A 109 0.96 14.57 -0.75
C THR A 109 1.00 15.78 -1.67
N GLY A 110 0.82 15.58 -2.98
CA GLY A 110 0.94 16.64 -3.98
C GLY A 110 -0.33 17.47 -4.20
N TYR A 111 -1.51 16.91 -3.96
CA TYR A 111 -2.78 17.58 -4.28
C TYR A 111 -3.65 17.75 -3.05
N THR A 112 -4.10 18.98 -2.76
CA THR A 112 -5.04 19.26 -1.66
C THR A 112 -6.48 18.91 -2.03
N VAL A 113 -6.87 19.15 -3.29
CA VAL A 113 -8.19 18.82 -3.82
C VAL A 113 -8.17 17.42 -4.44
N LYS A 114 -9.05 16.54 -3.97
CA LYS A 114 -9.12 15.14 -4.40
C LYS A 114 -10.13 14.97 -5.54
N ALA A 115 -9.63 14.71 -6.74
CA ALA A 115 -10.35 14.35 -7.94
C ALA A 115 -10.03 12.90 -8.30
N GLU A 116 -10.94 12.00 -7.94
CA GLU A 116 -10.76 10.55 -8.11
C GLU A 116 -10.47 10.13 -9.56
N GLN A 117 -11.08 10.83 -10.53
CA GLN A 117 -10.85 10.57 -11.96
C GLN A 117 -9.39 10.81 -12.38
N PHE A 118 -8.71 11.75 -11.73
CA PHE A 118 -7.33 12.09 -12.07
C PHE A 118 -6.34 11.01 -11.59
N ILE A 119 -6.52 10.51 -10.37
CA ILE A 119 -5.73 9.38 -9.87
C ILE A 119 -6.00 8.09 -10.63
N ILE A 120 -7.25 7.82 -11.02
CA ILE A 120 -7.60 6.66 -11.83
C ILE A 120 -6.94 6.75 -13.21
N SER A 121 -7.06 7.89 -13.89
CA SER A 121 -6.44 8.07 -15.21
C SER A 121 -4.92 7.89 -15.15
N GLN A 122 -4.27 8.45 -14.12
CA GLN A 122 -2.83 8.32 -13.97
C GLN A 122 -2.42 6.87 -13.66
N PHE A 123 -3.19 6.17 -12.83
CA PHE A 123 -2.96 4.77 -12.51
C PHE A 123 -2.98 3.91 -13.77
N ILE A 124 -4.04 4.02 -14.58
CA ILE A 124 -4.16 3.22 -15.80
C ILE A 124 -3.01 3.54 -16.76
N ASN A 125 -2.72 4.82 -16.99
CA ASN A 125 -1.68 5.27 -17.91
C ASN A 125 -0.27 4.82 -17.51
N GLY A 126 -0.02 4.57 -16.22
CA GLY A 126 1.28 4.16 -15.74
C GLY A 126 1.45 2.67 -15.47
N LEU A 127 0.44 1.83 -15.72
CA LEU A 127 0.60 0.37 -15.66
C LEU A 127 1.62 -0.12 -16.69
N LEU A 128 2.39 -1.15 -16.35
CA LEU A 128 3.36 -1.75 -17.28
C LEU A 128 2.66 -2.61 -18.34
N ASP A 129 1.57 -3.29 -17.96
CA ASP A 129 0.85 -4.22 -18.83
C ASP A 129 -0.17 -3.51 -19.74
N SER A 130 0.20 -3.38 -21.01
CA SER A 130 -0.64 -2.79 -22.06
C SER A 130 -1.94 -3.56 -22.35
N ALA A 131 -2.05 -4.84 -21.98
CA ALA A 131 -3.29 -5.59 -22.08
C ALA A 131 -4.28 -5.16 -20.99
N ILE A 132 -3.81 -5.04 -19.75
CA ILE A 132 -4.62 -4.53 -18.63
C ILE A 132 -5.02 -3.07 -18.87
N GLN A 133 -4.11 -2.25 -19.43
CA GLN A 133 -4.45 -0.88 -19.83
C GLN A 133 -5.62 -0.84 -20.81
N ARG A 134 -5.58 -1.65 -21.87
CA ARG A 134 -6.62 -1.67 -22.92
C ARG A 134 -7.96 -2.19 -22.40
N GLU A 135 -7.95 -3.23 -21.56
CA GLU A 135 -9.16 -3.74 -20.93
C GLU A 135 -9.82 -2.69 -20.04
N THR A 136 -9.01 -1.91 -19.30
CA THR A 136 -9.52 -0.87 -18.40
C THR A 136 -9.99 0.37 -19.16
N PHE A 137 -9.31 0.75 -20.27
CA PHE A 137 -9.72 1.86 -21.14
C PHE A 137 -10.96 1.54 -21.98
N GLY A 138 -11.12 0.30 -22.46
CA GLY A 138 -12.25 -0.12 -23.29
C GLY A 138 -13.62 0.01 -22.61
N HIS A 139 -13.63 0.12 -21.28
CA HIS A 139 -14.84 0.40 -20.50
C HIS A 139 -15.10 1.89 -20.21
N ALA A 140 -14.13 2.77 -20.45
CA ALA A 140 -14.22 4.19 -20.09
C ALA A 140 -14.63 5.12 -21.26
N SER A 141 -14.61 4.63 -22.51
CA SER A 141 -14.85 5.43 -23.71
C SER A 141 -16.09 4.98 -24.50
N GLY A 142 -17.28 5.24 -23.94
CA GLY A 142 -18.56 5.16 -24.65
C GLY A 142 -19.48 6.33 -24.28
N PRO A 143 -20.18 6.99 -25.23
CA PRO A 143 -20.97 8.18 -24.92
C PRO A 143 -22.42 7.80 -24.58
N GLN A 144 -22.76 7.59 -23.30
CA GLN A 144 -24.15 7.83 -22.87
C GLN A 144 -24.31 8.07 -21.36
N LYS A 145 -25.09 9.12 -21.08
CA LYS A 145 -25.49 9.60 -19.76
C LYS A 145 -26.32 8.57 -18.98
N ARG A 146 -26.23 8.71 -17.66
CA ARG A 146 -27.17 8.35 -16.58
C ARG A 146 -27.07 6.94 -15.98
N HIS A 147 -26.86 6.96 -14.66
CA HIS A 147 -27.13 5.93 -13.66
C HIS A 147 -26.49 4.55 -13.86
N PHE A 148 -25.24 4.41 -13.43
CA PHE A 148 -24.64 3.08 -13.23
C PHE A 148 -24.05 2.91 -11.82
N TRP A 149 -24.76 3.40 -10.81
CA TRP A 149 -24.57 2.98 -9.42
C TRP A 149 -25.92 2.83 -8.70
N THR A 150 -26.86 2.06 -9.25
CA THR A 150 -28.05 1.60 -8.51
C THR A 150 -28.42 0.12 -8.64
N THR A 151 -27.62 -0.73 -9.29
CA THR A 151 -27.89 -2.18 -9.29
C THR A 151 -26.64 -3.02 -9.03
N GLY A 152 -26.77 -3.94 -8.08
CA GLY A 152 -25.69 -4.64 -7.37
C GLY A 152 -24.87 -5.68 -8.15
N ALA A 153 -24.84 -5.62 -9.49
CA ALA A 153 -24.16 -6.63 -10.30
C ALA A 153 -22.66 -6.32 -10.56
N SER A 154 -22.28 -5.05 -10.74
CA SER A 154 -20.88 -4.67 -11.04
C SER A 154 -19.96 -4.62 -9.81
N LYS A 155 -20.52 -4.58 -8.59
CA LYS A 155 -19.73 -4.81 -7.37
C LYS A 155 -19.20 -6.24 -7.29
N SER A 156 -19.81 -7.22 -7.96
CA SER A 156 -19.41 -8.63 -7.85
C SER A 156 -18.17 -9.00 -8.65
N ARG A 157 -17.88 -8.36 -9.81
CA ARG A 157 -16.71 -8.76 -10.62
C ARG A 157 -15.39 -8.15 -10.17
N ILE A 158 -15.40 -6.89 -9.73
CA ILE A 158 -14.21 -6.27 -9.10
C ILE A 158 -14.02 -6.84 -7.68
N LYS A 159 -15.09 -7.18 -6.95
CA LYS A 159 -14.97 -8.02 -5.74
C LYS A 159 -14.48 -9.43 -6.04
N HIS A 160 -14.80 -10.03 -7.18
CA HIS A 160 -14.29 -11.36 -7.56
C HIS A 160 -12.78 -11.33 -7.81
N ALA A 161 -12.25 -10.30 -8.48
CA ALA A 161 -10.80 -10.11 -8.58
C ALA A 161 -10.14 -9.87 -7.20
N TRP A 162 -10.84 -9.21 -6.27
CA TRP A 162 -10.43 -9.01 -4.87
C TRP A 162 -10.60 -10.24 -3.95
N LEU A 163 -11.36 -11.27 -4.35
CA LEU A 163 -11.71 -12.44 -3.51
C LEU A 163 -11.13 -13.77 -4.02
N LEU A 164 -10.66 -13.83 -5.26
CA LEU A 164 -10.20 -15.08 -5.88
C LEU A 164 -8.78 -15.49 -5.49
N ASP A 165 -8.02 -14.64 -4.80
CA ASP A 165 -6.64 -14.95 -4.37
C ASP A 165 -6.48 -14.94 -2.84
N ARG A 166 -7.46 -15.51 -2.14
CA ARG A 166 -7.27 -15.90 -0.73
C ARG A 166 -6.65 -17.30 -0.68
N PRO A 167 -5.53 -17.51 0.03
CA PRO A 167 -5.07 -18.87 0.31
C PRO A 167 -6.16 -19.61 1.07
N LYS A 168 -6.55 -20.78 0.55
CA LYS A 168 -7.54 -21.66 1.17
C LYS A 168 -7.03 -22.04 2.56
N ARG A 169 -7.64 -21.47 3.61
CA ARG A 169 -7.48 -21.97 4.98
C ARG A 169 -7.89 -23.45 4.99
N LYS A 170 -6.92 -24.35 5.18
CA LYS A 170 -7.22 -25.72 5.60
C LYS A 170 -7.92 -25.64 6.96
N LYS A 171 -9.19 -26.04 6.98
CA LYS A 171 -9.91 -26.36 8.21
C LYS A 171 -9.62 -27.82 8.57
N GLY A 172 -9.29 -28.06 9.84
CA GLY A 172 -9.19 -29.36 10.50
C GLY A 172 -8.57 -29.11 11.88
N CYS A 173 -9.38 -28.80 12.91
CA CYS A 173 -10.04 -29.72 13.86
C CYS A 173 -9.08 -30.21 14.97
N PRO A 174 -9.59 -30.56 16.16
CA PRO A 174 -10.57 -29.89 17.04
C PRO A 174 -9.89 -28.97 18.07
#